data_AF-A0A522CJ45-F1
#
_entry.id   AF-A0A522CJ45-F1
#
_cell.length_a   1.000
_cell.length_b   1.000
_cell.length_c   1.000
_cell.angle_alpha   90.00
_cell.angle_beta   90.00
_cell.angle_gamma   90.00
#
_symmetry.space_group_name_H-M   'P 1'
#
loop_
_entity.id
_entity.type
_entity.pdbx_description
1 polymer ?
#
loop_
_entity_poly.entity_id
_entity_poly.type
_entity_poly.pdbx_seq_one_letter_code
_entity_poly.pdbx_strand_id
1 'polypeptide(L)'
;MRALHLAPILALTIAALAAAPTAALAQSAAQQMLDSARAMRANAEKLKSSLPPDAYASMVKSADDLEKQVRDGVYGKLDAPAPVSTDPDKNVAERLMREHGRLDWLTPKAACAGYTLENYTTFRYSPAINDRDSHCRNAYGHYATYLRVTKAGEDKQFAEQALFYYDAAARRAVALVGR
;
A
#
# COMPACT_ATOMS: atom_id res chain seq x y z
N MET A 1 -17.30 49.20 39.41
CA MET A 1 -16.33 48.25 38.79
C MET A 1 -16.55 48.33 37.28
N ARG A 2 -15.61 48.94 36.53
CA ARG A 2 -14.81 48.27 35.46
C ARG A 2 -15.66 47.30 34.61
N ALA A 3 -16.18 47.74 33.45
CA ALA A 3 -15.50 47.83 32.15
C ALA A 3 -15.42 46.49 31.40
N LEU A 4 -15.78 46.53 30.09
CA LEU A 4 -15.31 45.64 29.00
C LEU A 4 -16.03 44.26 28.92
N HIS A 5 -16.46 43.66 27.80
CA HIS A 5 -16.26 43.75 26.35
C HIS A 5 -17.45 43.00 25.65
N LEU A 6 -18.01 43.45 24.52
CA LEU A 6 -17.79 42.94 23.13
C LEU A 6 -17.76 41.40 23.03
N ALA A 7 -18.38 40.68 22.09
CA ALA A 7 -19.18 40.90 20.89
C ALA A 7 -19.73 39.50 20.47
N PRO A 8 -20.77 39.40 19.61
CA PRO A 8 -21.27 38.11 19.13
C PRO A 8 -20.36 37.59 18.01
N ILE A 9 -19.62 36.50 18.23
CA ILE A 9 -18.81 35.89 17.17
C ILE A 9 -19.70 34.98 16.33
N LEU A 10 -20.26 35.61 15.30
CA LEU A 10 -20.20 35.20 13.89
C LEU A 10 -20.14 33.69 13.61
N ALA A 11 -21.27 33.19 13.08
CA ALA A 11 -21.36 31.94 12.35
C ALA A 11 -20.29 31.88 11.26
N LEU A 12 -19.36 30.93 11.37
CA LEU A 12 -18.42 30.60 10.32
C LEU A 12 -18.97 29.40 9.53
N THR A 13 -19.67 29.72 8.45
CA THR A 13 -19.90 28.82 7.32
C THR A 13 -18.56 28.41 6.72
N ILE A 14 -18.11 27.19 6.99
CA ILE A 14 -17.09 26.52 6.18
C ILE A 14 -17.81 25.44 5.37
N ALA A 15 -18.50 25.90 4.33
CA ALA A 15 -18.63 25.13 3.10
C ALA A 15 -17.25 25.17 2.41
N ALA A 16 -16.35 24.29 2.81
CA ALA A 16 -15.14 24.02 2.05
C ALA A 16 -15.29 22.60 1.51
N LEU A 17 -15.65 22.58 0.22
CA LEU A 17 -15.36 21.55 -0.76
C LEU A 17 -14.91 20.23 -0.14
N ALA A 18 -15.83 19.26 -0.12
CA ALA A 18 -15.48 17.89 -0.36
C ALA A 18 -14.78 17.81 -1.73
N ALA A 19 -13.51 18.21 -1.78
CA ALA A 19 -12.55 17.56 -2.65
C ALA A 19 -12.54 16.11 -2.15
N ALA A 20 -13.44 15.31 -2.72
CA ALA A 20 -13.24 13.88 -2.77
C ALA A 20 -11.77 13.70 -3.14
N PRO A 21 -10.99 12.89 -2.39
CA PRO A 21 -9.69 12.49 -2.89
C PRO A 21 -9.99 11.89 -4.26
N THR A 22 -9.56 12.58 -5.31
CA THR A 22 -9.55 12.06 -6.66
C THR A 22 -8.88 10.71 -6.52
N ALA A 23 -9.69 9.65 -6.65
CA ALA A 23 -9.22 8.29 -6.65
C ALA A 23 -8.07 8.27 -7.66
N ALA A 24 -6.84 8.13 -7.15
CA ALA A 24 -5.70 7.87 -7.99
C ALA A 24 -6.05 6.58 -8.72
N LEU A 25 -6.40 6.70 -10.00
CA LEU A 25 -6.79 5.58 -10.83
C LEU A 25 -5.64 4.57 -10.78
N ALA A 26 -5.95 3.35 -10.36
CA ALA A 26 -5.03 2.24 -10.41
C ALA A 26 -4.45 2.16 -11.83
N GLN A 27 -3.16 2.47 -11.93
CA GLN A 27 -2.51 2.72 -13.20
C GLN A 27 -2.24 1.39 -13.91
N SER A 28 -2.62 1.27 -15.19
CA SER A 28 -2.35 0.04 -15.95
C SER A 28 -0.85 -0.26 -16.02
N ALA A 29 -0.45 -1.52 -16.20
CA ALA A 29 0.96 -1.87 -16.40
C ALA A 29 1.57 -1.11 -17.59
N ALA A 30 0.80 -0.94 -18.68
CA ALA A 30 1.16 -0.10 -19.82
C ALA A 30 1.38 1.36 -19.42
N GLN A 31 0.52 1.93 -18.57
CA GLN A 31 0.62 3.30 -18.10
C GLN A 31 1.79 3.48 -17.10
N GLN A 32 2.12 2.48 -16.28
CA GLN A 32 3.30 2.48 -15.41
C GLN A 32 4.61 2.45 -16.21
N MET A 33 4.66 1.66 -17.28
CA MET A 33 5.82 1.62 -18.17
C MET A 33 5.98 2.92 -18.97
N LEU A 34 4.87 3.52 -19.40
CA LEU A 34 4.87 4.83 -20.05
C LEU A 34 5.45 5.92 -19.13
N ASP A 35 5.03 5.94 -17.87
CA ASP A 35 5.53 6.91 -16.90
C ASP A 35 7.00 6.65 -16.52
N SER A 36 7.42 5.40 -16.51
CA SER A 36 8.84 5.04 -16.35
C SER A 36 9.68 5.58 -17.51
N ALA A 37 9.20 5.45 -18.76
CA ALA A 37 9.89 6.01 -19.94
C ALA A 37 9.97 7.55 -19.87
N ARG A 38 8.89 8.22 -19.45
CA ARG A 38 8.88 9.67 -19.24
C ARG A 38 9.87 10.10 -18.16
N ALA A 39 9.91 9.38 -17.03
CA ALA A 39 10.86 9.64 -15.96
C ALA A 39 12.30 9.43 -16.42
N MET A 40 12.58 8.42 -17.24
CA MET A 40 13.90 8.18 -17.83
C MET A 40 14.34 9.32 -18.75
N ARG A 41 13.47 9.82 -19.64
CA ARG A 41 13.80 10.99 -20.46
C ARG A 41 14.03 12.23 -19.62
N ALA A 42 13.16 12.50 -18.66
CA ALA A 42 13.32 13.65 -17.77
C ALA A 42 14.63 13.57 -16.97
N ASN A 43 15.04 12.37 -16.55
CA ASN A 43 16.31 12.17 -15.86
C ASN A 43 17.51 12.31 -16.81
N ALA A 44 17.42 11.79 -18.04
CA ALA A 44 18.45 11.97 -19.06
C ALA A 44 18.67 13.45 -19.38
N GLU A 45 17.61 14.25 -19.51
CA GLU A 45 17.73 15.70 -19.70
C GLU A 45 18.36 16.41 -18.49
N LYS A 46 17.94 16.07 -17.26
CA LYS A 46 18.54 16.64 -16.04
C LYS A 46 20.04 16.36 -15.95
N LEU A 47 20.46 15.20 -16.42
CA LEU A 47 21.85 14.74 -16.35
C LEU A 47 22.64 14.98 -17.63
N LYS A 48 22.06 15.64 -18.64
CA LYS A 48 22.66 15.82 -19.97
C LYS A 48 24.04 16.47 -19.95
N SER A 49 24.25 17.46 -19.08
CA SER A 49 25.55 18.12 -18.90
C SER A 49 26.56 17.31 -18.10
N SER A 50 26.11 16.26 -17.42
CA SER A 50 26.90 15.42 -16.51
C SER A 50 27.14 14.03 -17.07
N LEU A 51 26.49 13.65 -18.17
CA LEU A 51 26.61 12.35 -18.81
C LEU A 51 27.47 12.43 -20.08
N PRO A 52 28.29 11.40 -20.35
CA PRO A 52 28.89 11.21 -21.66
C PRO A 52 27.80 11.16 -22.75
N PRO A 53 28.07 11.66 -23.98
CA PRO A 53 27.10 11.67 -25.07
C PRO A 53 26.47 10.31 -25.35
N ASP A 54 27.26 9.23 -25.31
CA ASP A 54 26.80 7.87 -25.55
C ASP A 54 25.88 7.35 -24.43
N ALA A 55 26.16 7.73 -23.18
CA ALA A 55 25.33 7.36 -22.04
C ALA A 55 23.98 8.08 -22.09
N TYR A 56 23.97 9.38 -22.43
CA TYR A 56 22.74 10.14 -22.67
C TYR A 56 21.94 9.53 -23.83
N ALA A 57 22.58 9.25 -24.97
CA ALA A 57 21.92 8.64 -26.13
C ALA A 57 21.33 7.25 -25.79
N SER A 58 22.05 6.43 -25.01
CA SER A 58 21.56 5.13 -24.55
C SER A 58 20.33 5.27 -23.66
N MET A 59 20.31 6.22 -22.72
CA MET A 59 19.17 6.43 -21.83
C MET A 59 17.93 6.90 -22.59
N VAL A 60 18.11 7.83 -23.54
CA VAL A 60 17.01 8.30 -24.40
C VAL A 60 16.47 7.15 -25.26
N LYS A 61 17.37 6.35 -25.86
CA LYS A 61 16.99 5.18 -26.65
C LYS A 61 16.19 4.15 -25.83
N SER A 62 16.61 3.85 -24.60
CA SER A 62 15.87 2.93 -23.73
C SER A 62 14.46 3.44 -23.40
N ALA A 63 14.30 4.75 -23.21
CA ALA A 63 12.99 5.34 -23.01
C ALA A 63 12.12 5.24 -24.29
N ASP A 64 12.69 5.51 -25.46
CA ASP A 64 12.00 5.38 -26.75
C ASP A 64 11.53 3.93 -27.00
N ASP A 65 12.40 2.95 -26.73
CA ASP A 65 12.10 1.53 -26.90
C ASP A 65 10.97 1.07 -25.96
N LEU A 66 10.91 1.60 -24.73
CA LEU A 66 9.83 1.30 -23.79
C LEU A 66 8.49 1.91 -24.23
N GLU A 67 8.48 3.16 -24.71
CA GLU A 67 7.26 3.75 -25.27
C GLU A 67 6.76 2.99 -26.49
N LYS A 68 7.68 2.53 -27.34
CA LYS A 68 7.36 1.68 -28.48
C LYS A 68 6.73 0.38 -28.02
N GLN A 69 7.30 -0.32 -27.03
CA GLN A 69 6.74 -1.56 -26.48
C GLN A 69 5.36 -1.36 -25.85
N VAL A 70 5.13 -0.24 -25.18
CA VAL A 70 3.80 0.14 -24.66
C VAL A 70 2.81 0.33 -25.81
N ARG A 71 3.20 1.05 -26.86
CA ARG A 71 2.35 1.27 -28.05
C ARG A 71 2.04 -0.02 -28.81
N ASP A 72 3.03 -0.90 -28.90
CA ASP A 72 2.92 -2.21 -29.54
C ASP A 72 2.11 -3.21 -28.67
N GLY A 73 1.65 -2.79 -27.48
CA GLY A 73 0.76 -3.56 -26.61
C GLY A 73 1.44 -4.65 -25.79
N VAL A 74 2.78 -4.65 -25.72
CA VAL A 74 3.58 -5.66 -24.99
C VAL A 74 3.17 -5.74 -23.51
N TYR A 75 2.75 -4.61 -22.93
CA TYR A 75 2.34 -4.48 -21.53
C TYR A 75 0.82 -4.46 -21.33
N GLY A 76 0.05 -4.92 -22.33
CA GLY A 76 -1.41 -4.87 -22.33
C GLY A 76 -1.96 -3.53 -22.81
N LYS A 77 -3.28 -3.32 -22.65
CA LYS A 77 -3.95 -2.09 -23.07
C LYS A 77 -3.66 -0.94 -22.08
N LEU A 78 -3.45 0.26 -22.61
CA LEU A 78 -3.57 1.48 -21.81
C LEU A 78 -4.96 1.52 -21.16
N ASP A 79 -5.00 1.94 -19.89
CA ASP A 79 -6.22 2.00 -19.05
C ASP A 79 -6.88 0.65 -18.70
N ALA A 80 -6.26 -0.50 -18.99
CA ALA A 80 -6.68 -1.77 -18.42
C ALA A 80 -6.21 -1.91 -16.97
N PRO A 81 -7.01 -2.47 -16.05
CA PRO A 81 -6.53 -2.78 -14.70
C PRO A 81 -5.22 -3.58 -14.78
N ALA A 82 -4.22 -3.25 -13.98
CA ALA A 82 -2.98 -4.01 -13.95
C ALA A 82 -3.29 -5.49 -13.69
N PRO A 83 -2.68 -6.44 -14.43
CA PRO A 83 -2.96 -7.86 -14.23
C PRO A 83 -2.54 -8.27 -12.82
N VAL A 84 -3.47 -8.91 -12.09
CA VAL A 84 -3.18 -9.60 -10.84
C VAL A 84 -2.17 -10.70 -11.13
N SER A 85 -1.08 -10.76 -10.37
CA SER A 85 -0.02 -11.73 -10.62
C SER A 85 -0.55 -13.16 -10.45
N THR A 86 -0.28 -14.03 -11.42
CA THR A 86 -0.62 -15.47 -11.36
C THR A 86 0.48 -16.31 -10.70
N ASP A 87 1.55 -15.67 -10.26
CA ASP A 87 2.59 -16.29 -9.47
C ASP A 87 2.10 -16.33 -8.02
N PRO A 88 1.82 -17.51 -7.44
CA PRO A 88 1.27 -17.61 -6.09
C PRO A 88 2.25 -17.12 -5.01
N ASP A 89 3.54 -16.96 -5.29
CA ASP A 89 4.47 -16.34 -4.36
C ASP A 89 4.40 -14.81 -4.43
N LYS A 90 3.88 -14.27 -5.54
CA LYS A 90 3.52 -12.85 -5.72
C LYS A 90 2.07 -12.55 -5.33
N ASN A 91 1.18 -13.54 -5.38
CA ASN A 91 -0.21 -13.45 -4.89
C ASN A 91 -0.30 -13.96 -3.45
N VAL A 92 -0.22 -13.03 -2.51
CA VAL A 92 -0.19 -13.33 -1.07
C VAL A 92 -1.45 -14.08 -0.61
N ALA A 93 -2.62 -13.75 -1.14
CA ALA A 93 -3.87 -14.41 -0.73
C ALA A 93 -3.85 -15.90 -1.06
N GLU A 94 -3.43 -16.27 -2.28
CA GLU A 94 -3.29 -17.66 -2.70
C GLU A 94 -2.24 -18.41 -1.87
N ARG A 95 -1.10 -17.77 -1.55
CA ARG A 95 -0.10 -18.34 -0.65
C ARG A 95 -0.67 -18.63 0.73
N LEU A 96 -1.35 -17.68 1.35
CA LEU A 96 -1.92 -17.85 2.68
C LEU A 96 -3.00 -18.93 2.71
N MET A 97 -3.85 -18.98 1.68
CA MET A 97 -4.84 -20.05 1.55
C MET A 97 -4.18 -21.43 1.39
N ARG A 98 -3.08 -21.53 0.62
CA ARG A 98 -2.32 -22.77 0.46
C ARG A 98 -1.62 -23.23 1.75
N GLU A 99 -0.96 -22.31 2.45
CA GLU A 99 -0.15 -22.64 3.63
C GLU A 99 -0.98 -22.85 4.90
N HIS A 100 -2.12 -22.18 5.00
CA HIS A 100 -2.88 -22.10 6.25
C HIS A 100 -4.37 -22.41 6.11
N GLY A 101 -4.89 -22.55 4.88
CA GLY A 101 -6.31 -22.82 4.61
C GLY A 101 -7.23 -21.61 4.83
N ARG A 102 -6.70 -20.46 5.23
CA ARG A 102 -7.45 -19.23 5.53
C ARG A 102 -6.56 -18.00 5.47
N LEU A 103 -7.14 -16.83 5.18
CA LEU A 103 -6.41 -15.57 5.14
C LEU A 103 -6.07 -15.05 6.54
N ASP A 104 -6.96 -15.21 7.52
CA ASP A 104 -6.76 -14.83 8.92
C ASP A 104 -6.10 -15.95 9.75
N TRP A 105 -5.02 -16.52 9.24
CA TRP A 105 -4.38 -17.71 9.81
C TRP A 105 -3.84 -17.54 11.23
N LEU A 106 -3.59 -16.31 11.67
CA LEU A 106 -3.12 -15.98 13.02
C LEU A 106 -4.21 -16.21 14.08
N THR A 107 -5.50 -16.06 13.74
CA THR A 107 -6.62 -16.16 14.69
C THR A 107 -6.60 -17.45 15.54
N PRO A 108 -6.39 -18.65 14.96
CA PRO A 108 -6.31 -19.89 15.76
C PRO A 108 -4.97 -20.09 16.49
N LYS A 109 -3.99 -19.18 16.38
CA LYS A 109 -2.68 -19.35 16.99
C LYS A 109 -2.64 -18.71 18.38
N ALA A 110 -2.10 -19.45 19.36
CA ALA A 110 -1.94 -18.97 20.73
C ALA A 110 -0.99 -17.75 20.85
N ALA A 111 -0.17 -17.47 19.83
CA ALA A 111 0.81 -16.38 19.81
C ALA A 111 0.21 -15.01 20.11
N CYS A 112 -1.02 -14.76 19.65
CA CYS A 112 -1.75 -13.52 19.85
C CYS A 112 -3.05 -13.74 20.62
N ALA A 113 -3.06 -14.69 21.57
CA ALA A 113 -4.22 -14.93 22.42
C ALA A 113 -4.68 -13.63 23.10
N GLY A 114 -5.99 -13.35 23.00
CA GLY A 114 -6.60 -12.12 23.49
C GLY A 114 -6.71 -11.00 22.46
N TYR A 115 -5.90 -11.00 21.39
CA TYR A 115 -6.09 -10.09 20.26
C TYR A 115 -7.23 -10.54 19.35
N THR A 116 -8.07 -9.60 18.98
CA THR A 116 -9.14 -9.75 18.00
C THR A 116 -9.21 -8.51 17.10
N LEU A 117 -9.99 -8.59 16.02
CA LEU A 117 -10.23 -7.45 15.14
C LEU A 117 -10.92 -6.28 15.86
N GLU A 118 -11.66 -6.58 16.92
CA GLU A 118 -12.43 -5.60 17.70
C GLU A 118 -11.58 -4.88 18.73
N ASN A 119 -10.48 -5.49 19.20
CA ASN A 119 -9.73 -4.97 20.35
C ASN A 119 -8.24 -4.68 20.08
N TYR A 120 -7.70 -4.96 18.89
CA TYR A 120 -6.26 -4.85 18.63
C TYR A 120 -5.66 -3.45 18.88
N THR A 121 -6.47 -2.40 18.82
CA THR A 121 -6.02 -1.01 19.07
C THR A 121 -5.81 -0.74 20.56
N THR A 122 -6.63 -1.34 21.42
CA THR A 122 -6.72 -1.06 22.87
C THR A 122 -6.12 -2.17 23.74
N PHE A 123 -6.25 -3.43 23.33
CA PHE A 123 -5.73 -4.58 24.06
C PHE A 123 -4.20 -4.59 24.08
N ARG A 124 -3.64 -4.93 25.24
CA ARG A 124 -2.21 -5.13 25.47
C ARG A 124 -2.05 -6.38 26.33
N TYR A 125 -1.20 -7.30 25.92
CA TYR A 125 -0.92 -8.54 26.62
C TYR A 125 -0.14 -8.28 27.91
N SER A 126 0.96 -7.52 27.83
CA SER A 126 1.72 -7.04 28.97
C SER A 126 2.71 -5.96 28.51
N PRO A 127 2.87 -4.84 29.25
CA PRO A 127 3.86 -3.82 28.92
C PRO A 127 5.31 -4.36 28.85
N ALA A 128 5.58 -5.51 29.49
CA ALA A 128 6.90 -6.14 29.52
C ALA A 128 7.24 -6.97 28.26
N ILE A 129 6.26 -7.34 27.42
CA ILE A 129 6.47 -8.13 26.19
C ILE A 129 6.18 -7.24 24.98
N ASN A 130 6.94 -6.15 24.86
CA ASN A 130 6.71 -5.09 23.87
C ASN A 130 6.72 -5.62 22.41
N ASP A 131 7.68 -6.46 22.07
CA ASP A 131 7.87 -6.87 20.68
C ASP A 131 6.75 -7.78 20.18
N ARG A 132 6.35 -8.80 20.96
CA ARG A 132 5.24 -9.70 20.59
C ARG A 132 3.91 -8.94 20.54
N ASP A 133 3.65 -8.09 21.53
CA ASP A 133 2.46 -7.25 21.61
C ASP A 133 2.34 -6.33 20.37
N SER A 134 3.45 -5.68 20.00
CA SER A 134 3.52 -4.84 18.81
C SER A 134 3.23 -5.61 17.53
N HIS A 135 3.76 -6.83 17.39
CA HIS A 135 3.56 -7.67 16.21
C HIS A 135 2.11 -8.17 16.09
N CYS A 136 1.50 -8.58 17.21
CA CYS A 136 0.08 -8.94 17.22
C CYS A 136 -0.80 -7.76 16.84
N ARG A 137 -0.60 -6.59 17.47
CA ARG A 137 -1.33 -5.36 17.14
C ARG A 137 -1.19 -5.00 15.66
N ASN A 138 0.03 -5.04 15.12
CA ASN A 138 0.29 -4.70 13.73
C ASN A 138 -0.35 -5.71 12.78
N ALA A 139 -0.28 -7.00 13.07
CA ALA A 139 -0.94 -8.02 12.26
C ALA A 139 -2.44 -7.74 12.15
N TYR A 140 -3.15 -7.63 13.27
CA TYR A 140 -4.60 -7.35 13.24
C TYR A 140 -4.93 -6.00 12.61
N GLY A 141 -4.08 -4.98 12.74
CA GLY A 141 -4.25 -3.69 12.04
C GLY A 141 -4.11 -3.80 10.52
N HIS A 142 -3.16 -4.58 10.03
CA HIS A 142 -3.02 -4.86 8.60
C HIS A 142 -4.17 -5.72 8.08
N TYR A 143 -4.65 -6.69 8.85
CA TYR A 143 -5.83 -7.48 8.46
C TYR A 143 -7.11 -6.64 8.44
N ALA A 144 -7.29 -5.74 9.41
CA ALA A 144 -8.40 -4.77 9.39
C ALA A 144 -8.31 -3.85 8.16
N THR A 145 -7.10 -3.44 7.78
CA THR A 145 -6.87 -2.67 6.55
C THR A 145 -7.30 -3.47 5.32
N TYR A 146 -6.87 -4.74 5.21
CA TYR A 146 -7.29 -5.65 4.15
C TYR A 146 -8.82 -5.72 4.03
N LEU A 147 -9.52 -5.99 5.14
CA LEU A 147 -10.99 -6.06 5.16
C LEU A 147 -11.65 -4.75 4.73
N ARG A 148 -11.10 -3.61 5.16
CA ARG A 148 -11.60 -2.28 4.77
C ARG A 148 -11.47 -2.05 3.28
N VAL A 149 -10.27 -2.24 2.72
CA VAL A 149 -10.00 -1.96 1.29
C VAL A 149 -10.78 -2.92 0.39
N THR A 150 -10.88 -4.20 0.76
CA THR A 150 -11.67 -5.18 0.03
C THR A 150 -13.17 -4.84 0.06
N LYS A 151 -13.71 -4.44 1.22
CA LYS A 151 -15.12 -4.05 1.34
C LYS A 151 -15.44 -2.78 0.54
N ALA A 152 -14.52 -1.83 0.51
CA ALA A 152 -14.67 -0.59 -0.25
C ALA A 152 -14.54 -0.81 -1.78
N GLY A 153 -14.15 -2.01 -2.22
CA GLY A 153 -13.82 -2.26 -3.63
C GLY A 153 -12.61 -1.47 -4.10
N GLU A 154 -11.73 -1.08 -3.17
CA GLU A 154 -10.46 -0.41 -3.46
C GLU A 154 -9.51 -1.38 -4.19
N ASP A 155 -8.40 -0.83 -4.70
CA ASP A 155 -7.43 -1.58 -5.51
C ASP A 155 -7.02 -2.91 -4.86
N LYS A 156 -7.07 -3.99 -5.64
CA LYS A 156 -6.58 -5.32 -5.24
C LYS A 156 -5.13 -5.28 -4.78
N GLN A 157 -4.33 -4.36 -5.31
CA GLN A 157 -2.94 -4.18 -4.92
C GLN A 157 -2.79 -3.70 -3.46
N PHE A 158 -3.69 -2.81 -2.99
CA PHE A 158 -3.72 -2.41 -1.58
C PHE A 158 -4.18 -3.55 -0.67
N ALA A 159 -5.11 -4.37 -1.14
CA ALA A 159 -5.55 -5.56 -0.42
C ALA A 159 -4.42 -6.58 -0.27
N GLU A 160 -3.68 -6.86 -1.35
CA GLU A 160 -2.52 -7.77 -1.33
C GLU A 160 -1.39 -7.23 -0.46
N GLN A 161 -1.11 -5.93 -0.51
CA GLN A 161 -0.10 -5.30 0.33
C GLN A 161 -0.48 -5.37 1.82
N ALA A 162 -1.76 -5.17 2.15
CA ALA A 162 -2.24 -5.33 3.52
C ALA A 162 -2.09 -6.79 4.00
N LEU A 163 -2.40 -7.78 3.16
CA LEU A 163 -2.16 -9.19 3.48
C LEU A 163 -0.67 -9.53 3.63
N PHE A 164 0.21 -8.91 2.84
CA PHE A 164 1.66 -9.09 2.96
C PHE A 164 2.16 -8.65 4.35
N TYR A 165 1.79 -7.44 4.78
CA TYR A 165 2.21 -6.93 6.07
C TYR A 165 1.54 -7.66 7.25
N TYR A 166 0.31 -8.13 7.07
CA TYR A 166 -0.34 -9.04 8.00
C TYR A 166 0.49 -10.31 8.21
N ASP A 167 0.83 -11.02 7.13
CA ASP A 167 1.59 -12.28 7.16
C ASP A 167 2.97 -12.08 7.83
N ALA A 168 3.68 -11.02 7.44
CA ALA A 168 4.98 -10.69 8.00
C ALA A 168 4.92 -10.44 9.52
N ALA A 169 3.95 -9.66 9.99
CA ALA A 169 3.77 -9.37 11.41
C ALA A 169 3.33 -10.62 12.19
N ALA A 170 2.41 -11.40 11.63
CA ALA A 170 1.91 -12.65 12.21
C ALA A 170 3.03 -13.68 12.40
N ARG A 171 3.90 -13.87 11.41
CA ARG A 171 5.07 -14.77 11.52
C ARG A 171 6.03 -14.34 12.62
N ARG A 172 6.30 -13.04 12.74
CA ARG A 172 7.15 -12.50 13.82
C ARG A 172 6.54 -12.72 15.19
N ALA A 173 5.24 -12.50 15.36
CA ALA A 173 4.54 -12.78 16.61
C ALA A 173 4.64 -14.25 17.02
N VAL A 174 4.44 -15.18 16.07
CA VAL A 174 4.53 -16.62 16.31
C VAL A 174 5.96 -17.07 16.64
N ALA A 175 6.97 -16.50 15.98
CA ALA A 175 8.38 -16.83 16.24
C ALA A 175 8.87 -16.45 17.64
N LEU A 176 8.13 -15.59 18.35
CA LEU A 176 8.42 -15.17 19.72
C LEU A 176 7.71 -16.04 20.78
N VAL A 177 6.95 -17.06 20.38
CA VAL A 177 6.33 -18.00 21.33
C VAL A 177 7.34 -19.08 21.72
N GLY A 178 7.68 -19.16 23.01
CA GLY A 178 8.60 -20.17 23.55
C GLY A 178 10.07 -19.76 23.60
N ARG A 179 10.37 -18.49 23.34
CA ARG A 179 11.62 -17.83 23.76
C ARG A 179 11.41 -17.14 25.09
#